data_AF-A0A2V2FHJ2-F1
#
_entry.id   AF-A0A2V2FHJ2-F1
#
_cell.length_a   1.000
_cell.length_b   1.000
_cell.length_c   1.000
_cell.angle_alpha   90.00
_cell.angle_beta   90.00
_cell.angle_gamma   90.00
#
_symmetry.space_group_name_H-M   'P 1'
#
loop_
_entity.id
_entity.type
_entity.pdbx_description
1 polymer ?
#
loop_
_entity_poly.entity_id
_entity_poly.type
_entity_poly.pdbx_seq_one_letter_code
_entity_poly.pdbx_strand_id
1 'polypeptide(L)'
;MQKKLLLILTVAALAAALAACGGEQPMHSDAPATDLPTSLTTQTEPAAQTSETTAPPETTETTESASGDAITSLADWDKLNADGTYSDRTRAFLGRFLGENTTGIAEFDTVQISDYRIARLEPEVGINRLLFTFTVDASGLDTLPPGRYETVVEELRDLAMTFLGDDPRDAVYPANGESCDSCAETYSELLASCYIWHYPAYGAWNAENCGVFPVNYIVDRYGNHDKMAEDTFADLAERLFGFPRELVGRFSTTDENGRRWVYSGGLGGIFYAVRAAHRIETDGRHVLTVQYFADDNHFVPSVRVEYAFGTDGEIYGTTVVGDSPYKPYGVN
;
A
#
# COMPACT_ATOMS: atom_id res chain seq x y z
N MET A 1 0.18 35.91 11.50
CA MET A 1 1.15 35.17 12.36
C MET A 1 0.99 33.66 12.18
N GLN A 2 0.98 33.16 10.92
CA GLN A 2 0.65 31.75 10.59
C GLN A 2 1.62 31.07 9.61
N LYS A 3 2.60 31.78 9.03
CA LYS A 3 3.56 31.17 8.08
C LYS A 3 4.74 30.43 8.75
N LYS A 4 4.95 30.62 10.06
CA LYS A 4 6.04 29.94 10.80
C LYS A 4 5.62 28.58 11.39
N LEU A 5 4.32 28.33 11.58
CA LEU A 5 3.85 27.07 12.17
C LEU A 5 3.81 25.92 11.15
N LEU A 6 3.49 26.24 9.89
CA LEU A 6 3.41 25.24 8.82
C LEU A 6 4.79 24.66 8.46
N LEU A 7 5.84 25.49 8.47
CA LEU A 7 7.20 25.06 8.16
C LEU A 7 7.81 24.15 9.25
N ILE A 8 7.36 24.29 10.51
CA ILE A 8 7.87 23.49 11.63
C ILE A 8 7.26 22.07 11.61
N LEU A 9 6.02 21.92 11.16
CA LEU A 9 5.35 20.62 11.03
C LEU A 9 5.91 19.78 9.87
N THR A 10 6.28 20.42 8.74
CA THR A 10 6.87 19.70 7.59
C THR A 10 8.29 19.21 7.86
N VAL A 11 9.08 19.95 8.65
CA VAL A 11 10.44 19.54 9.05
C VAL A 11 10.42 18.43 10.10
N ALA A 12 9.40 18.38 10.97
CA ALA A 12 9.28 17.33 11.99
C ALA A 12 8.94 15.96 11.39
N ALA A 13 8.12 15.89 10.33
CA ALA A 13 7.80 14.65 9.64
C ALA A 13 9.00 14.07 8.87
N LEU A 14 9.88 14.93 8.32
CA LEU A 14 11.08 14.50 7.60
C LEU A 14 12.23 14.11 8.55
N ALA A 15 12.33 14.73 9.73
CA ALA A 15 13.33 14.39 10.74
C ALA A 15 13.06 13.07 11.47
N ALA A 16 11.79 12.66 11.62
CA ALA A 16 11.43 11.39 12.23
C ALA A 16 11.82 10.16 11.37
N ALA A 17 11.90 10.33 10.04
CA ALA A 17 12.38 9.30 9.13
C ALA A 17 13.92 9.19 9.06
N LEU A 18 14.65 10.25 9.43
CA LEU A 18 16.11 10.31 9.38
C LEU A 18 16.81 10.01 10.71
N ALA A 19 16.09 10.00 11.85
CA ALA A 19 16.68 9.78 13.18
C ALA A 19 16.79 8.29 13.61
N ALA A 20 16.36 7.34 12.77
CA ALA A 20 16.49 5.91 13.06
C ALA A 20 17.82 5.28 12.59
N CYS A 21 18.69 6.04 11.91
CA CYS A 21 19.99 5.57 11.44
C CYS A 21 21.11 6.48 11.97
N GLY A 22 21.64 6.17 13.14
CA GLY A 22 22.78 6.92 13.69
C GLY A 22 23.25 6.43 15.05
N GLY A 23 24.15 5.46 15.06
CA GLY A 23 24.94 5.05 16.23
C GLY A 23 26.13 4.17 15.82
N GLU A 24 27.32 4.76 15.79
CA GLU A 24 28.60 4.24 15.27
C GLU A 24 29.30 3.17 16.16
N GLN A 25 29.86 2.14 15.47
CA GLN A 25 31.20 1.50 15.60
C GLN A 25 31.65 0.74 16.89
N PRO A 26 32.74 -0.11 16.85
CA PRO A 26 33.75 -0.27 15.79
C PRO A 26 34.09 -1.69 15.30
N MET A 27 34.78 -1.67 14.16
CA MET A 27 35.52 -2.76 13.53
C MET A 27 36.45 -3.51 14.50
N HIS A 28 36.56 -4.83 14.30
CA HIS A 28 37.85 -5.49 14.39
C HIS A 28 37.99 -6.53 13.28
N SER A 29 38.89 -6.25 12.35
CA SER A 29 39.56 -7.23 11.51
C SER A 29 40.47 -8.07 12.40
N ASP A 30 40.44 -9.39 12.21
CA ASP A 30 41.64 -10.23 12.01
C ASP A 30 41.21 -11.64 11.57
N ALA A 31 41.68 -12.04 10.39
CA ALA A 31 41.81 -13.44 9.98
C ALA A 31 43.31 -13.80 10.08
N PRO A 32 43.69 -15.08 10.32
CA PRO A 32 43.76 -16.00 9.19
C PRO A 32 43.36 -17.48 9.48
N ALA A 33 43.30 -18.22 8.37
CA ALA A 33 43.00 -19.64 8.14
C ALA A 33 43.44 -20.66 9.23
N THR A 34 42.76 -21.80 9.37
CA THR A 34 43.01 -23.10 8.68
C THR A 34 42.07 -24.21 9.25
N ASP A 35 41.68 -25.15 8.38
CA ASP A 35 41.25 -26.55 8.61
C ASP A 35 39.91 -26.95 9.31
N LEU A 36 39.11 -27.70 8.53
CA LEU A 36 38.09 -28.67 8.98
C LEU A 36 38.74 -29.86 9.69
N PRO A 37 38.06 -30.46 10.69
CA PRO A 37 37.51 -31.80 10.44
C PRO A 37 36.16 -32.11 11.11
N THR A 38 35.35 -32.86 10.37
CA THR A 38 34.58 -34.07 10.71
C THR A 38 34.31 -34.43 12.19
N SER A 39 33.00 -34.52 12.49
CA SER A 39 32.31 -35.44 13.43
C SER A 39 32.67 -35.41 14.92
N LEU A 40 31.69 -35.06 15.75
CA LEU A 40 31.48 -35.69 17.06
C LEU A 40 29.99 -35.68 17.43
N THR A 41 29.35 -36.81 17.18
CA THR A 41 28.12 -37.22 17.85
C THR A 41 28.42 -37.42 19.34
N THR A 42 27.59 -36.87 20.22
CA THR A 42 27.48 -37.37 21.59
C THR A 42 26.01 -37.35 21.98
N GLN A 43 25.45 -38.56 22.04
CA GLN A 43 24.20 -38.86 22.71
C GLN A 43 24.35 -38.56 24.20
N THR A 44 23.34 -37.92 24.79
CA THR A 44 23.08 -38.03 26.23
C THR A 44 21.58 -38.20 26.38
N GLU A 45 21.17 -39.42 26.73
CA GLU A 45 19.82 -39.78 27.16
C GLU A 45 19.67 -39.56 28.69
N PRO A 46 18.45 -39.62 29.25
CA PRO A 46 17.87 -38.51 30.00
C PRO A 46 18.03 -38.66 31.51
N ALA A 47 18.18 -37.54 32.22
CA ALA A 47 18.05 -37.49 33.67
C ALA A 47 16.62 -37.11 34.07
N ALA A 48 16.12 -37.84 35.06
CA ALA A 48 14.73 -37.92 35.48
C ALA A 48 14.19 -36.66 36.18
N GLN A 49 12.87 -36.59 36.13
CA GLN A 49 11.95 -35.62 36.70
C GLN A 49 12.23 -35.27 38.18
N THR A 50 12.14 -33.98 38.50
CA THR A 50 11.65 -33.52 39.80
C THR A 50 10.50 -32.55 39.54
N SER A 51 9.33 -32.90 40.06
CA SER A 51 8.10 -32.13 39.94
C SER A 51 8.17 -30.83 40.72
N GLU A 52 8.07 -29.70 40.03
CA GLU A 52 7.55 -28.46 40.62
C GLU A 52 6.22 -28.15 39.92
N THR A 53 5.14 -28.26 40.69
CA THR A 53 3.79 -27.86 40.31
C THR A 53 3.79 -26.35 40.05
N THR A 54 3.97 -25.97 38.79
CA THR A 54 3.68 -24.62 38.32
C THR A 54 2.17 -24.55 38.08
N ALA A 55 1.50 -23.62 38.77
CA ALA A 55 0.10 -23.31 38.57
C ALA A 55 -0.20 -23.05 37.08
N PRO A 56 -1.41 -23.35 36.58
CA PRO A 56 -1.76 -23.04 35.20
C PRO A 56 -1.52 -21.55 34.94
N PRO A 57 -1.05 -21.15 33.74
CA PRO A 57 -1.12 -19.74 33.38
C PRO A 57 -2.57 -19.31 33.54
N GLU A 58 -2.80 -18.22 34.29
CA GLU A 58 -4.09 -17.56 34.33
C GLU A 58 -4.45 -17.24 32.88
N THR A 59 -5.38 -18.03 32.33
CA THR A 59 -6.24 -17.56 31.27
C THR A 59 -6.84 -16.29 31.84
N THR A 60 -6.39 -15.12 31.37
CA THR A 60 -7.23 -13.94 31.43
C THR A 60 -8.45 -14.30 30.61
N GLU A 61 -9.45 -14.85 31.29
CA GLU A 61 -10.83 -14.81 30.85
C GLU A 61 -11.08 -13.33 30.54
N THR A 62 -11.05 -13.01 29.25
CA THR A 62 -11.63 -11.77 28.76
C THR A 62 -13.06 -11.82 29.22
N THR A 63 -13.35 -11.06 30.28
CA THR A 63 -14.68 -10.93 30.86
C THR A 63 -15.64 -10.79 29.70
N GLU A 64 -16.57 -11.73 29.60
CA GLU A 64 -17.66 -11.73 28.64
C GLU A 64 -18.51 -10.49 28.93
N SER A 65 -18.10 -9.35 28.39
CA SER A 65 -18.86 -8.12 28.50
C SER A 65 -20.08 -8.30 27.63
N ALA A 66 -21.22 -8.54 28.28
CA ALA A 66 -22.54 -8.17 27.81
C ALA A 66 -22.67 -6.63 27.68
N SER A 67 -21.63 -5.95 27.19
CA SER A 67 -21.67 -4.54 26.83
C SER A 67 -21.90 -4.46 25.32
N GLY A 68 -22.68 -3.48 24.87
CA GLY A 68 -22.91 -3.21 23.45
C GLY A 68 -21.66 -2.76 22.69
N ASP A 69 -20.47 -3.05 23.23
CA ASP A 69 -19.18 -2.65 22.69
C ASP A 69 -18.53 -3.74 21.84
N ALA A 70 -19.14 -4.94 21.75
CA ALA A 70 -18.67 -5.99 20.86
C ALA A 70 -19.78 -6.92 20.36
N ILE A 71 -19.58 -7.50 19.19
CA ILE A 71 -20.46 -8.48 18.55
C ILE A 71 -19.63 -9.61 17.94
N THR A 72 -20.20 -10.81 17.86
CA THR A 72 -19.62 -11.98 17.17
C THR A 72 -20.42 -12.38 15.93
N SER A 73 -21.44 -11.59 15.59
CA SER A 73 -22.27 -11.76 14.41
C SER A 73 -22.61 -10.39 13.82
N LEU A 74 -22.44 -10.20 12.52
CA LEU A 74 -22.76 -8.96 11.82
C LEU A 74 -24.28 -8.70 11.82
N ALA A 75 -25.11 -9.71 12.09
CA ALA A 75 -26.54 -9.55 12.35
C ALA A 75 -26.85 -8.68 13.58
N ASP A 76 -25.89 -8.57 14.51
CA ASP A 76 -25.99 -7.71 15.70
C ASP A 76 -25.42 -6.30 15.48
N TRP A 77 -25.13 -5.90 14.24
CA TRP A 77 -24.56 -4.59 13.90
C TRP A 77 -25.34 -3.41 14.51
N ASP A 78 -26.67 -3.44 14.45
CA ASP A 78 -27.51 -2.36 14.99
C ASP A 78 -27.37 -2.20 16.51
N LYS A 79 -26.97 -3.27 17.22
CA LYS A 79 -26.66 -3.19 18.66
C LYS A 79 -25.30 -2.52 18.90
N LEU A 80 -24.29 -2.89 18.11
CA LEU A 80 -22.94 -2.29 18.17
C LEU A 80 -22.96 -0.81 17.78
N ASN A 81 -23.76 -0.47 16.78
CA ASN A 81 -23.86 0.86 16.18
C ASN A 81 -25.14 1.60 16.59
N ALA A 82 -25.66 1.35 17.80
CA ALA A 82 -26.92 1.92 18.27
C ALA A 82 -26.90 3.46 18.36
N ASP A 83 -25.71 4.07 18.51
CA ASP A 83 -25.49 5.52 18.53
C ASP A 83 -25.21 6.12 17.13
N GLY A 84 -25.15 5.29 16.09
CA GLY A 84 -24.88 5.71 14.72
C GLY A 84 -23.46 6.20 14.47
N THR A 85 -22.49 5.81 15.31
CA THR A 85 -21.09 6.21 15.18
C THR A 85 -20.47 5.79 13.83
N TYR A 86 -20.74 4.57 13.39
CA TYR A 86 -20.12 3.96 12.21
C TYR A 86 -21.06 4.04 10.99
N SER A 87 -20.52 4.28 9.80
CA SER A 87 -21.37 4.32 8.59
C SER A 87 -21.74 2.94 8.04
N ASP A 88 -22.73 2.93 7.15
CA ASP A 88 -23.08 1.77 6.33
C ASP A 88 -21.91 1.26 5.48
N ARG A 89 -20.94 2.13 5.14
CA ARG A 89 -19.73 1.72 4.41
C ARG A 89 -18.84 0.83 5.27
N THR A 90 -18.73 1.13 6.57
CA THR A 90 -18.01 0.29 7.53
C THR A 90 -18.66 -1.08 7.67
N ARG A 91 -20.00 -1.14 7.78
CA ARG A 91 -20.75 -2.41 7.78
C ARG A 91 -20.52 -3.18 6.48
N ALA A 92 -20.62 -2.49 5.34
CA ALA A 92 -20.47 -3.11 4.03
C ALA A 92 -19.06 -3.71 3.85
N PHE A 93 -18.03 -2.97 4.28
CA PHE A 93 -16.63 -3.39 4.26
C PHE A 93 -16.41 -4.69 5.04
N LEU A 94 -16.87 -4.76 6.29
CA LEU A 94 -16.77 -5.99 7.10
C LEU A 94 -17.52 -7.16 6.45
N GLY A 95 -18.72 -6.90 5.93
CA GLY A 95 -19.52 -7.91 5.24
C GLY A 95 -18.88 -8.50 3.98
N ARG A 96 -17.88 -7.83 3.38
CA ARG A 96 -17.10 -8.37 2.24
C ARG A 96 -16.30 -9.61 2.63
N PHE A 97 -15.70 -9.60 3.81
CA PHE A 97 -14.88 -10.71 4.33
C PHE A 97 -15.75 -11.83 4.92
N LEU A 98 -16.93 -11.46 5.43
CA LEU A 98 -17.83 -12.37 6.14
C LEU A 98 -18.86 -13.04 5.21
N GLY A 99 -18.73 -12.85 3.89
CA GLY A 99 -19.62 -13.47 2.89
C GLY A 99 -21.05 -12.92 2.86
N GLU A 100 -21.31 -11.77 3.50
CA GLU A 100 -22.64 -11.14 3.51
C GLU A 100 -22.87 -10.19 2.33
N ASN A 101 -21.80 -9.73 1.66
CA ASN A 101 -21.87 -8.80 0.54
C ASN A 101 -21.08 -9.31 -0.67
N THR A 102 -21.66 -9.18 -1.87
CA THR A 102 -20.91 -9.40 -3.10
C THR A 102 -20.06 -8.16 -3.40
N THR A 103 -18.75 -8.34 -3.54
CA THR A 103 -17.79 -7.26 -3.85
C THR A 103 -17.66 -7.00 -5.35
N GLY A 104 -18.17 -7.91 -6.19
CA GLY A 104 -17.84 -7.96 -7.61
C GLY A 104 -16.42 -8.48 -7.90
N ILE A 105 -15.70 -8.89 -6.85
CA ILE A 105 -14.34 -9.43 -6.89
C ILE A 105 -14.41 -10.86 -6.32
N ALA A 106 -14.30 -11.84 -7.20
CA ALA A 106 -14.61 -13.24 -6.90
C ALA A 106 -13.70 -13.85 -5.82
N GLU A 107 -12.50 -13.32 -5.64
CA GLU A 107 -11.53 -13.82 -4.67
C GLU A 107 -12.00 -13.62 -3.23
N PHE A 108 -12.78 -12.57 -2.93
CA PHE A 108 -13.37 -12.41 -1.59
C PHE A 108 -14.38 -13.52 -1.27
N ASP A 109 -15.09 -14.07 -2.27
CA ASP A 109 -16.05 -15.16 -2.08
C ASP A 109 -15.36 -16.48 -1.69
N THR A 110 -14.03 -16.56 -1.82
CA THR A 110 -13.23 -17.73 -1.42
C THR A 110 -12.82 -17.72 0.05
N VAL A 111 -12.97 -16.59 0.74
CA VAL A 111 -12.57 -16.42 2.13
C VAL A 111 -13.62 -17.06 3.04
N GLN A 112 -13.17 -17.97 3.89
CA GLN A 112 -14.01 -18.66 4.88
C GLN A 112 -13.55 -18.26 6.28
N ILE A 113 -14.44 -17.60 7.02
CA ILE A 113 -14.21 -17.18 8.40
C ILE A 113 -15.23 -17.90 9.30
N SER A 114 -14.76 -18.81 10.16
CA SER A 114 -15.60 -19.56 11.11
C SER A 114 -15.90 -18.80 12.40
N ASP A 115 -14.99 -17.94 12.84
CA ASP A 115 -15.07 -17.23 14.11
C ASP A 115 -14.56 -15.81 13.96
N TYR A 116 -15.31 -14.85 14.49
CA TYR A 116 -14.90 -13.46 14.53
C TYR A 116 -15.55 -12.67 15.67
N ARG A 117 -14.91 -11.57 16.01
CA ARG A 117 -15.37 -10.58 16.97
C ARG A 117 -15.08 -9.18 16.44
N ILE A 118 -16.09 -8.34 16.42
CA ILE A 118 -15.99 -6.91 16.09
C ILE A 118 -16.25 -6.15 17.37
N ALA A 119 -15.35 -5.26 17.76
CA ALA A 119 -15.50 -4.45 18.97
C ALA A 119 -15.20 -2.97 18.72
N ARG A 120 -15.87 -2.12 19.48
CA ARG A 120 -15.61 -0.68 19.49
C ARG A 120 -14.22 -0.43 20.06
N LEU A 121 -13.50 0.47 19.42
CA LEU A 121 -12.29 1.08 19.96
C LEU A 121 -12.56 2.55 20.25
N GLU A 122 -11.83 3.09 21.22
CA GLU A 122 -11.82 4.53 21.46
C GLU A 122 -11.41 5.25 20.17
N PRO A 123 -12.17 6.27 19.74
CA PRO A 123 -11.87 6.99 18.52
C PRO A 123 -10.55 7.75 18.67
N GLU A 124 -9.79 7.83 17.58
CA GLU A 124 -8.59 8.63 17.52
C GLU A 124 -8.91 9.93 16.77
N VAL A 125 -8.81 11.08 17.44
CA VAL A 125 -9.04 12.44 16.90
C VAL A 125 -9.93 12.48 15.63
N GLY A 126 -11.23 12.21 15.80
CA GLY A 126 -12.22 12.31 14.73
C GLY A 126 -12.28 11.12 13.76
N ILE A 127 -11.57 10.03 14.04
CA ILE A 127 -11.54 8.79 13.28
C ILE A 127 -12.24 7.71 14.11
N ASN A 128 -13.32 7.15 13.57
CA ASN A 128 -14.02 6.03 14.20
C ASN A 128 -13.27 4.74 13.92
N ARG A 129 -13.14 3.89 14.95
CA ARG A 129 -12.30 2.70 14.91
C ARG A 129 -13.03 1.48 15.47
N LEU A 130 -12.74 0.33 14.87
CA LEU A 130 -13.20 -0.99 15.30
C LEU A 130 -12.01 -1.93 15.40
N LEU A 131 -11.99 -2.77 16.44
CA LEU A 131 -11.15 -3.95 16.49
C LEU A 131 -11.89 -5.09 15.79
N PHE A 132 -11.28 -5.71 14.80
CA PHE A 132 -11.80 -6.88 14.11
C PHE A 132 -10.83 -8.04 14.27
N THR A 133 -11.22 -9.00 15.11
CA THR A 133 -10.48 -10.24 15.34
C THR A 133 -11.20 -11.37 14.62
N PHE A 134 -10.49 -12.16 13.82
CA PHE A 134 -11.13 -13.22 13.04
C PHE A 134 -10.18 -14.37 12.75
N THR A 135 -10.75 -15.55 12.46
CA THR A 135 -10.01 -16.74 12.05
C THR A 135 -10.40 -17.09 10.61
N VAL A 136 -9.42 -17.11 9.72
CA VAL A 136 -9.57 -17.58 8.33
C VAL A 136 -9.26 -19.06 8.29
N ASP A 137 -10.25 -19.88 7.93
CA ASP A 137 -10.08 -21.34 7.81
C ASP A 137 -9.54 -21.72 6.42
N ALA A 138 -10.02 -21.02 5.39
CA ALA A 138 -9.65 -21.19 4.01
C ALA A 138 -9.74 -19.86 3.27
N SER A 139 -8.87 -19.66 2.29
CA SER A 139 -8.85 -18.46 1.47
C SER A 139 -8.14 -18.75 0.16
N GLY A 140 -8.68 -18.23 -0.94
CA GLY A 140 -8.01 -18.17 -2.24
C GLY A 140 -7.17 -16.90 -2.42
N LEU A 141 -7.14 -16.01 -1.42
CA LEU A 141 -6.28 -14.83 -1.40
C LEU A 141 -4.92 -15.18 -0.80
N ASP A 142 -3.86 -15.10 -1.61
CA ASP A 142 -2.48 -15.21 -1.11
C ASP A 142 -2.14 -14.13 -0.06
N THR A 143 -2.83 -12.98 -0.14
CA THR A 143 -2.71 -11.83 0.76
C THR A 143 -3.47 -11.98 2.08
N LEU A 144 -4.28 -13.05 2.21
CA LEU A 144 -5.01 -13.37 3.43
C LEU A 144 -5.10 -14.91 3.58
N PRO A 145 -3.98 -15.59 3.88
CA PRO A 145 -3.96 -17.04 4.00
C PRO A 145 -4.69 -17.52 5.27
N PRO A 146 -4.92 -18.84 5.44
CA PRO A 146 -5.48 -19.39 6.68
C PRO A 146 -4.68 -18.99 7.91
N GLY A 147 -5.36 -18.56 8.97
CA GLY A 147 -4.71 -18.03 10.17
C GLY A 147 -5.65 -17.24 11.07
N ARG A 148 -5.16 -16.85 12.24
CA ARG A 148 -5.86 -15.96 13.17
C ARG A 148 -5.30 -14.55 13.05
N TYR A 149 -6.17 -13.59 12.86
CA TYR A 149 -5.82 -12.19 12.62
C TYR A 149 -6.50 -11.27 13.62
N GLU A 150 -5.82 -10.18 13.89
CA GLU A 150 -6.34 -9.05 14.65
C GLU A 150 -6.04 -7.77 13.88
N THR A 151 -7.07 -6.99 13.61
CA THR A 151 -6.97 -5.79 12.80
C THR A 151 -7.70 -4.62 13.43
N VAL A 152 -7.26 -3.41 13.10
CA VAL A 152 -8.01 -2.18 13.32
C VAL A 152 -8.63 -1.75 12.00
N VAL A 153 -9.93 -1.52 12.01
CA VAL A 153 -10.68 -0.94 10.89
C VAL A 153 -10.98 0.52 11.21
N GLU A 154 -10.51 1.42 10.36
CA GLU A 154 -10.60 2.86 10.54
C GLU A 154 -11.46 3.49 9.46
N GLU A 155 -12.39 4.35 9.89
CA GLU A 155 -13.27 5.08 8.99
C GLU A 155 -12.64 6.42 8.58
N LEU A 156 -11.74 6.34 7.59
CA LEU A 156 -11.14 7.51 6.95
C LEU A 156 -12.01 7.94 5.75
N ARG A 157 -11.38 8.53 4.72
CA ARG A 157 -12.05 8.79 3.44
C ARG A 157 -12.53 7.47 2.81
N ASP A 158 -11.62 6.50 2.75
CA ASP A 158 -11.83 5.08 2.44
C ASP A 158 -11.67 4.25 3.73
N LEU A 159 -12.14 3.00 3.73
CA LEU A 159 -12.02 2.14 4.91
C LEU A 159 -10.62 1.53 4.92
N ALA A 160 -9.88 1.71 6.01
CA ALA A 160 -8.53 1.17 6.15
C ALA A 160 -8.52 0.03 7.17
N MET A 161 -7.96 -1.11 6.79
CA MET A 161 -7.68 -2.25 7.65
C MET A 161 -6.18 -2.40 7.86
N THR A 162 -5.77 -2.29 9.12
CA THR A 162 -4.39 -2.43 9.57
C THR A 162 -4.27 -3.66 10.44
N PHE A 163 -3.37 -4.58 10.10
CA PHE A 163 -3.07 -5.75 10.94
C PHE A 163 -2.24 -5.31 12.16
N LEU A 164 -2.61 -5.79 13.34
CA LEU A 164 -1.89 -5.49 14.59
C LEU A 164 -0.68 -6.41 14.82
N GLY A 165 -0.63 -7.56 14.13
CA GLY A 165 0.52 -8.45 14.07
C GLY A 165 1.21 -8.40 12.71
N ASP A 166 1.85 -9.50 12.32
CA ASP A 166 2.44 -9.64 10.99
C ASP A 166 1.37 -9.43 9.91
N ASP A 167 1.65 -8.51 8.98
CA ASP A 167 0.76 -8.25 7.86
C ASP A 167 0.96 -9.34 6.79
N PRO A 168 -0.04 -10.21 6.52
CA PRO A 168 0.10 -11.28 5.53
C PRO A 168 0.38 -10.76 4.12
N ARG A 169 0.04 -9.49 3.84
CA ARG A 169 0.26 -8.85 2.54
C ARG A 169 1.75 -8.60 2.25
N ASP A 170 2.56 -8.45 3.29
CA ASP A 170 3.99 -8.15 3.16
C ASP A 170 4.81 -9.34 2.62
N ALA A 171 4.35 -10.56 2.88
CA ALA A 171 4.96 -11.77 2.31
C ALA A 171 4.74 -11.87 0.79
N VAL A 172 3.62 -11.35 0.29
CA VAL A 172 3.26 -11.36 -1.15
C VAL A 172 3.94 -10.20 -1.88
N TYR A 173 4.01 -9.04 -1.21
CA TYR A 173 4.59 -7.83 -1.76
C TYR A 173 5.72 -7.35 -0.84
N PRO A 174 6.95 -7.85 -1.04
CA PRO A 174 8.07 -7.50 -0.17
C PRO A 174 8.31 -6.00 -0.18
N ALA A 175 8.72 -5.48 0.98
CA ALA A 175 9.02 -4.08 1.18
C ALA A 175 10.02 -3.55 0.13
N ASN A 176 9.91 -2.25 -0.15
CA ASN A 176 10.75 -1.53 -1.09
C ASN A 176 12.23 -1.87 -0.90
N GLY A 177 12.86 -2.46 -1.93
CA GLY A 177 14.31 -2.65 -1.98
C GLY A 177 15.04 -1.31 -1.90
N GLU A 178 16.24 -1.32 -1.32
CA GLU A 178 17.09 -0.15 -1.10
C GLU A 178 17.18 0.74 -2.35
N SER A 179 16.97 2.04 -2.15
CA SER A 179 17.10 3.07 -3.18
C SER A 179 18.57 3.26 -3.53
N CYS A 180 18.88 3.45 -4.82
CA CYS A 180 20.16 4.05 -5.19
C CYS A 180 20.04 5.57 -5.00
N ASP A 181 21.00 6.18 -4.31
CA ASP A 181 21.00 7.62 -4.01
C ASP A 181 20.86 8.48 -5.27
N SER A 182 21.44 8.05 -6.40
CA SER A 182 21.37 8.81 -7.66
C SER A 182 19.99 8.78 -8.30
N CYS A 183 19.16 7.79 -7.99
CA CYS A 183 17.82 7.64 -8.53
C CYS A 183 16.71 7.87 -7.49
N ALA A 184 17.07 8.25 -6.26
CA ALA A 184 16.14 8.42 -5.14
C ALA A 184 15.08 9.50 -5.43
N GLU A 185 15.47 10.57 -6.15
CA GLU A 185 14.53 11.61 -6.59
C GLU A 185 13.50 11.04 -7.56
N THR A 186 13.94 10.41 -8.66
CA THR A 186 13.05 9.80 -9.66
C THR A 186 12.16 8.73 -9.05
N TYR A 187 12.71 7.88 -8.18
CA TYR A 187 11.95 6.90 -7.42
C TYR A 187 10.87 7.57 -6.56
N SER A 188 11.23 8.61 -5.81
CA SER A 188 10.29 9.33 -4.93
C SER A 188 9.21 10.07 -5.72
N GLU A 189 9.56 10.69 -6.84
CA GLU A 189 8.61 11.40 -7.72
C GLU A 189 7.66 10.43 -8.43
N LEU A 190 8.17 9.28 -8.90
CA LEU A 190 7.34 8.21 -9.44
C LEU A 190 6.41 7.64 -8.37
N LEU A 191 6.93 7.36 -7.18
CA LEU A 191 6.14 6.86 -6.06
C LEU A 191 5.06 7.86 -5.66
N ALA A 192 5.42 9.14 -5.53
CA ALA A 192 4.49 10.23 -5.27
C ALA A 192 3.44 10.36 -6.38
N SER A 193 3.82 10.18 -7.64
CA SER A 193 2.86 10.15 -8.76
C SER A 193 1.83 9.03 -8.62
N CYS A 194 2.24 7.85 -8.16
CA CYS A 194 1.34 6.72 -7.93
C CYS A 194 0.38 6.98 -6.76
N TYR A 195 0.88 7.47 -5.63
CA TYR A 195 0.05 7.70 -4.44
C TYR A 195 -0.82 8.95 -4.55
N ILE A 196 -0.30 10.04 -5.10
CA ILE A 196 -0.89 11.37 -4.99
C ILE A 196 -1.64 11.77 -6.27
N TRP A 197 -1.23 11.25 -7.43
CA TRP A 197 -1.61 11.86 -8.71
C TRP A 197 -2.34 10.91 -9.66
N HIS A 198 -2.84 9.77 -9.16
CA HIS A 198 -3.62 8.79 -9.93
C HIS A 198 -2.87 8.29 -11.14
N TYR A 199 -1.76 7.60 -10.90
CA TYR A 199 -1.02 6.96 -11.95
C TYR A 199 -1.71 5.64 -12.28
N PRO A 200 -2.33 5.48 -13.46
CA PRO A 200 -2.13 4.21 -14.12
C PRO A 200 -1.63 4.48 -15.52
N ALA A 201 -0.32 4.70 -15.68
CA ALA A 201 0.27 4.73 -17.02
C ALA A 201 0.46 3.32 -17.57
N TYR A 202 -0.65 2.66 -17.86
CA TYR A 202 -0.69 1.32 -18.43
C TYR A 202 -1.75 1.20 -19.51
N GLY A 203 -1.51 0.28 -20.45
CA GLY A 203 -2.46 -0.09 -21.49
C GLY A 203 -2.46 0.83 -22.71
N ALA A 204 -3.29 0.47 -23.69
CA ALA A 204 -3.52 1.31 -24.87
C ALA A 204 -4.43 2.47 -24.50
N TRP A 205 -3.90 3.68 -24.58
CA TRP A 205 -4.65 4.89 -24.31
C TRP A 205 -5.68 5.17 -25.38
N ASN A 206 -6.87 5.60 -24.96
CA ASN A 206 -7.97 5.93 -25.82
C ASN A 206 -8.84 7.03 -25.17
N ALA A 207 -9.88 7.42 -25.89
CA ALA A 207 -10.84 8.43 -25.45
C ALA A 207 -11.59 8.09 -24.14
N GLU A 208 -11.61 6.83 -23.71
CA GLU A 208 -12.34 6.36 -22.53
C GLU A 208 -11.44 6.34 -21.29
N ASN A 209 -10.17 5.99 -21.43
CA ASN A 209 -9.23 5.87 -20.31
C ASN A 209 -8.22 7.02 -20.20
N CYS A 210 -8.17 7.97 -21.14
CA CYS A 210 -7.17 9.04 -21.08
C CYS A 210 -7.31 9.94 -19.84
N GLY A 211 -8.48 9.99 -19.19
CA GLY A 211 -8.72 10.88 -18.04
C GLY A 211 -7.83 10.62 -16.81
N VAL A 212 -7.21 9.43 -16.74
CA VAL A 212 -6.29 9.04 -15.66
C VAL A 212 -4.82 9.14 -16.08
N PHE A 213 -4.51 9.79 -17.20
CA PHE A 213 -3.14 10.01 -17.63
C PHE A 213 -2.38 10.91 -16.61
N PRO A 214 -1.13 10.59 -16.23
CA PRO A 214 -0.40 11.32 -15.19
C PRO A 214 0.18 12.65 -15.71
N VAL A 215 -0.70 13.60 -16.01
CA VAL A 215 -0.34 14.94 -16.50
C VAL A 215 0.68 15.61 -15.57
N ASN A 216 0.46 15.52 -14.26
CA ASN A 216 1.27 16.22 -13.27
C ASN A 216 2.70 15.70 -13.21
N TYR A 217 2.91 14.39 -13.40
CA TYR A 217 4.27 13.85 -13.47
C TYR A 217 5.08 14.54 -14.58
N ILE A 218 4.53 14.66 -15.79
CA ILE A 218 5.24 15.28 -16.91
C ILE A 218 5.45 16.78 -16.67
N VAL A 219 4.40 17.50 -16.24
CA VAL A 219 4.47 18.96 -16.05
C VAL A 219 5.40 19.33 -14.89
N ASP A 220 5.38 18.58 -13.80
CA ASP A 220 6.22 18.86 -12.63
C ASP A 220 7.68 18.44 -12.86
N ARG A 221 7.92 17.29 -13.50
CA ARG A 221 9.28 16.78 -13.75
C ARG A 221 10.00 17.52 -14.88
N TYR A 222 9.31 17.74 -16.00
CA TYR A 222 9.94 18.24 -17.24
C TYR A 222 9.45 19.63 -17.65
N GLY A 223 8.42 20.15 -16.99
CA GLY A 223 7.90 21.49 -17.22
C GLY A 223 8.50 22.50 -16.25
N ASN A 224 7.74 23.55 -15.94
CA ASN A 224 8.12 24.56 -14.96
C ASN A 224 7.36 24.42 -13.63
N HIS A 225 6.82 23.23 -13.33
CA HIS A 225 5.94 22.91 -12.19
C HIS A 225 4.54 23.57 -12.19
N ASP A 226 4.22 24.39 -13.18
CA ASP A 226 2.89 25.03 -13.33
C ASP A 226 2.22 24.57 -14.62
N LYS A 227 2.95 24.62 -15.73
CA LYS A 227 2.44 24.29 -17.06
C LYS A 227 3.53 23.95 -18.06
N MET A 228 3.09 23.37 -19.17
CA MET A 228 3.93 23.00 -20.31
C MET A 228 3.22 23.34 -21.62
N ALA A 229 3.97 23.70 -22.66
CA ALA A 229 3.40 23.87 -24.00
C ALA A 229 2.83 22.53 -24.51
N GLU A 230 1.67 22.55 -25.16
CA GLU A 230 0.96 21.33 -25.60
C GLU A 230 1.83 20.42 -26.46
N ASP A 231 2.54 20.98 -27.45
CA ASP A 231 3.38 20.17 -28.36
C ASP A 231 4.52 19.48 -27.62
N THR A 232 5.16 20.18 -26.68
CA THR A 232 6.23 19.61 -25.83
C THR A 232 5.68 18.53 -24.90
N PHE A 233 4.51 18.74 -24.34
CA PHE A 233 3.83 17.73 -23.52
C PHE A 233 3.48 16.50 -24.36
N ALA A 234 2.97 16.68 -25.57
CA ALA A 234 2.63 15.59 -26.47
C ALA A 234 3.84 14.73 -26.84
N ASP A 235 4.98 15.38 -27.16
CA ASP A 235 6.24 14.69 -27.44
C ASP A 235 6.70 13.83 -26.25
N LEU A 236 6.62 14.37 -25.03
CA LEU A 236 7.01 13.66 -23.81
C LEU A 236 6.03 12.55 -23.46
N ALA A 237 4.72 12.79 -23.57
CA ALA A 237 3.68 11.83 -23.25
C ALA A 237 3.74 10.60 -24.18
N GLU A 238 3.95 10.84 -25.48
CA GLU A 238 4.15 9.78 -26.47
C GLU A 238 5.46 9.01 -26.21
N ARG A 239 6.58 9.72 -26.00
CA ARG A 239 7.89 9.10 -25.76
C ARG A 239 7.93 8.27 -24.48
N LEU A 240 7.40 8.78 -23.37
CA LEU A 240 7.53 8.18 -22.05
C LEU A 240 6.48 7.09 -21.80
N PHE A 241 5.26 7.26 -22.33
CA PHE A 241 4.10 6.44 -21.97
C PHE A 241 3.30 5.91 -23.15
N GLY A 242 3.76 6.14 -24.39
CA GLY A 242 3.02 5.75 -25.59
C GLY A 242 1.68 6.47 -25.72
N PHE A 243 1.52 7.65 -25.11
CA PHE A 243 0.25 8.37 -25.12
C PHE A 243 -0.03 9.01 -26.50
N PRO A 244 -1.20 8.76 -27.11
CA PRO A 244 -1.55 9.30 -28.42
C PRO A 244 -1.65 10.82 -28.40
N ARG A 245 -0.92 11.48 -29.30
CA ARG A 245 -0.85 12.94 -29.39
C ARG A 245 -2.23 13.57 -29.57
N GLU A 246 -3.11 12.93 -30.32
CA GLU A 246 -4.46 13.40 -30.62
C GLU A 246 -5.37 13.51 -29.38
N LEU A 247 -5.02 12.82 -28.29
CA LEU A 247 -5.76 12.88 -27.02
C LEU A 247 -5.27 14.01 -26.09
N VAL A 248 -4.08 14.57 -26.34
CA VAL A 248 -3.47 15.60 -25.47
C VAL A 248 -4.34 16.84 -25.38
N GLY A 249 -5.06 17.16 -26.46
CA GLY A 249 -5.98 18.29 -26.50
C GLY A 249 -7.08 18.27 -25.42
N ARG A 250 -7.30 17.14 -24.74
CA ARG A 250 -8.23 17.00 -23.62
C ARG A 250 -7.72 17.59 -22.31
N PHE A 251 -6.40 17.73 -22.15
CA PHE A 251 -5.77 18.29 -20.95
C PHE A 251 -5.30 19.73 -21.14
N SER A 252 -5.38 20.22 -22.37
CA SER A 252 -4.87 21.53 -22.74
C SER A 252 -5.92 22.63 -22.62
N THR A 253 -5.47 23.84 -22.30
CA THR A 253 -6.26 25.07 -22.35
C THR A 253 -5.59 26.08 -23.28
N THR A 254 -6.39 26.78 -24.07
CA THR A 254 -5.93 27.85 -24.97
C THR A 254 -5.89 29.18 -24.22
N ASP A 255 -4.76 29.89 -24.29
CA ASP A 255 -4.60 31.24 -23.75
C ASP A 255 -5.16 32.32 -24.69
N GLU A 256 -5.17 33.58 -24.22
CA GLU A 256 -5.67 34.73 -24.98
C GLU A 256 -4.94 34.98 -26.32
N ASN A 257 -3.72 34.43 -26.47
CA ASN A 257 -2.91 34.55 -27.68
C ASN A 257 -3.05 33.32 -28.61
N GLY A 258 -3.97 32.41 -28.32
CA GLY A 258 -4.17 31.19 -29.09
C GLY A 258 -3.13 30.09 -28.80
N ARG A 259 -2.25 30.25 -27.81
CA ARG A 259 -1.28 29.22 -27.43
C ARG A 259 -1.94 28.20 -26.52
N ARG A 260 -1.62 26.92 -26.73
CA ARG A 260 -2.18 25.83 -25.95
C ARG A 260 -1.21 25.33 -24.90
N TRP A 261 -1.71 25.16 -23.68
CA TRP A 261 -0.92 24.83 -22.50
C TRP A 261 -1.58 23.68 -21.75
N VAL A 262 -0.78 22.72 -21.29
CA VAL A 262 -1.18 21.70 -20.33
C VAL A 262 -0.72 22.16 -18.95
N TYR A 263 -1.63 22.20 -17.98
CA TYR A 263 -1.34 22.68 -16.62
C TYR A 263 -1.17 21.51 -15.66
N SER A 264 -0.31 21.68 -14.66
CA SER A 264 -0.31 20.81 -13.49
C SER A 264 -1.63 21.02 -12.74
N GLY A 265 -2.38 19.93 -12.53
CA GLY A 265 -3.64 19.93 -11.80
C GLY A 265 -3.44 19.95 -10.29
N GLY A 266 -4.52 20.16 -9.54
CA GLY A 266 -4.52 19.97 -8.08
C GLY A 266 -4.36 18.50 -7.68
N LEU A 267 -3.90 18.25 -6.45
CA LEU A 267 -3.72 16.91 -5.85
C LEU A 267 -4.96 16.05 -6.11
N GLY A 268 -4.84 15.08 -7.01
CA GLY A 268 -5.91 14.12 -7.30
C GLY A 268 -6.10 13.25 -6.06
N GLY A 269 -7.34 12.91 -5.70
CA GLY A 269 -7.63 12.27 -4.41
C GLY A 269 -6.92 10.94 -4.19
N ILE A 270 -5.79 10.95 -3.49
CA ILE A 270 -4.89 9.85 -3.09
C ILE A 270 -5.38 8.43 -3.45
N PHE A 271 -4.66 7.77 -4.37
CA PHE A 271 -4.87 6.36 -4.70
C PHE A 271 -4.11 5.52 -3.67
N TYR A 272 -4.80 5.10 -2.60
CA TYR A 272 -4.18 4.34 -1.50
C TYR A 272 -3.90 2.87 -1.88
N ALA A 273 -4.49 2.37 -2.96
CA ALA A 273 -4.47 0.98 -3.38
C ALA A 273 -3.26 0.61 -4.27
N VAL A 274 -2.05 1.05 -3.89
CA VAL A 274 -0.81 0.66 -4.58
C VAL A 274 0.25 0.17 -3.60
N ARG A 275 1.07 -0.78 -4.06
CA ARG A 275 2.36 -1.14 -3.44
C ARG A 275 3.44 -1.03 -4.50
N ALA A 276 4.60 -0.51 -4.11
CA ALA A 276 5.74 -0.39 -5.01
C ALA A 276 6.91 -1.23 -4.49
N ALA A 277 7.80 -1.62 -5.40
CA ALA A 277 9.07 -2.26 -5.08
C ALA A 277 10.12 -1.83 -6.11
N HIS A 278 11.32 -1.50 -5.63
CA HIS A 278 12.47 -1.16 -6.46
C HIS A 278 13.47 -2.32 -6.53
N ARG A 279 14.04 -2.54 -7.72
CA ARG A 279 15.18 -3.44 -7.94
C ARG A 279 16.15 -2.88 -8.97
N ILE A 280 17.39 -3.34 -8.88
CA ILE A 280 18.43 -3.09 -9.87
C ILE A 280 18.65 -4.38 -10.65
N GLU A 281 18.49 -4.31 -11.96
CA GLU A 281 18.72 -5.43 -12.88
C GLU A 281 20.23 -5.67 -13.07
N THR A 282 20.61 -6.86 -13.54
CA THR A 282 22.03 -7.24 -13.71
C THR A 282 22.80 -6.38 -14.71
N ASP A 283 22.09 -5.71 -15.63
CA ASP A 283 22.65 -4.76 -16.61
C ASP A 283 22.79 -3.32 -16.05
N GLY A 284 22.44 -3.11 -14.77
CA GLY A 284 22.49 -1.80 -14.10
C GLY A 284 21.24 -0.95 -14.32
N ARG A 285 20.22 -1.45 -15.00
CA ARG A 285 18.93 -0.76 -15.18
C ARG A 285 18.12 -0.78 -13.88
N HIS A 286 17.54 0.35 -13.53
CA HIS A 286 16.63 0.43 -12.40
C HIS A 286 15.20 0.10 -12.83
N VAL A 287 14.50 -0.67 -12.01
CA VAL A 287 13.10 -1.04 -12.24
C VAL A 287 12.28 -0.74 -10.99
N LEU A 288 11.25 0.08 -11.16
CA LEU A 288 10.18 0.28 -10.18
C LEU A 288 8.98 -0.55 -10.61
N THR A 289 8.65 -1.56 -9.84
CA THR A 289 7.39 -2.31 -9.99
C THR A 289 6.33 -1.64 -9.14
N VAL A 290 5.19 -1.30 -9.72
CA VAL A 290 4.00 -0.80 -9.02
C VAL A 290 2.88 -1.82 -9.22
N GLN A 291 2.42 -2.39 -8.12
CA GLN A 291 1.22 -3.21 -8.05
C GLN A 291 0.03 -2.32 -7.68
N TYR A 292 -0.96 -2.26 -8.57
CA TYR A 292 -2.28 -1.72 -8.30
C TYR A 292 -3.18 -2.80 -7.72
N PHE A 293 -4.15 -2.42 -6.91
CA PHE A 293 -5.11 -3.34 -6.32
C PHE A 293 -6.53 -3.01 -6.75
N ALA A 294 -7.36 -4.04 -6.84
CA ALA A 294 -8.79 -3.92 -7.17
C ALA A 294 -9.62 -3.44 -5.97
N ASP A 295 -9.05 -3.52 -4.77
CA ASP A 295 -9.62 -3.08 -3.51
C ASP A 295 -8.72 -2.03 -2.82
N ASP A 296 -9.30 -1.31 -1.87
CA ASP A 296 -8.68 -0.23 -1.09
C ASP A 296 -7.73 -0.74 0.02
N ASN A 297 -7.60 -2.05 0.21
CA ASN A 297 -6.87 -2.68 1.31
C ASN A 297 -5.79 -3.69 0.87
N HIS A 298 -5.43 -3.65 -0.42
CA HIS A 298 -4.35 -4.45 -1.00
C HIS A 298 -4.54 -5.97 -0.92
N PHE A 299 -5.78 -6.46 -0.92
CA PHE A 299 -6.05 -7.89 -0.93
C PHE A 299 -5.96 -8.48 -2.34
N VAL A 300 -6.53 -7.80 -3.34
CA VAL A 300 -6.68 -8.38 -4.69
C VAL A 300 -5.84 -7.61 -5.71
N PRO A 301 -4.81 -8.24 -6.31
CA PRO A 301 -4.03 -7.59 -7.35
C PRO A 301 -4.89 -7.26 -8.57
N SER A 302 -4.80 -6.00 -8.97
CA SER A 302 -5.20 -5.53 -10.29
C SER A 302 -3.96 -5.52 -11.20
N VAL A 303 -3.74 -4.42 -11.91
CA VAL A 303 -2.65 -4.26 -12.86
C VAL A 303 -1.32 -4.16 -12.13
N ARG A 304 -0.27 -4.69 -12.74
CA ARG A 304 1.11 -4.47 -12.31
C ARG A 304 1.88 -3.82 -13.44
N VAL A 305 2.66 -2.80 -13.12
CA VAL A 305 3.42 -2.01 -14.08
C VAL A 305 4.87 -1.93 -13.65
N GLU A 306 5.78 -2.05 -14.59
CA GLU A 306 7.20 -1.83 -14.38
C GLU A 306 7.65 -0.57 -15.12
N TYR A 307 8.31 0.33 -14.39
CA TYR A 307 8.97 1.52 -14.93
C TYR A 307 10.46 1.25 -14.95
N ALA A 308 11.03 1.24 -16.15
CA ALA A 308 12.46 1.14 -16.33
C ALA A 308 13.07 2.54 -16.38
N PHE A 309 14.11 2.79 -15.59
CA PHE A 309 14.82 4.07 -15.60
C PHE A 309 16.32 3.91 -15.40
N GLY A 310 17.07 4.94 -15.80
CA GLY A 310 18.52 4.99 -15.66
C GLY A 310 18.97 5.57 -14.34
N THR A 311 20.29 5.52 -14.12
CA THR A 311 20.95 6.22 -13.01
C THR A 311 20.85 7.74 -13.12
N ASP A 312 20.56 8.25 -14.33
CA ASP A 312 20.25 9.65 -14.62
C ASP A 312 18.81 10.05 -14.27
N GLY A 313 17.98 9.08 -13.88
CA GLY A 313 16.59 9.32 -13.55
C GLY A 313 15.66 9.45 -14.75
N GLU A 314 16.12 9.16 -15.97
CA GLU A 314 15.27 9.15 -17.16
C GLU A 314 14.49 7.84 -17.25
N ILE A 315 13.18 7.93 -17.52
CA ILE A 315 12.33 6.77 -17.79
C ILE A 315 12.55 6.32 -19.23
N TYR A 316 12.92 5.06 -19.40
CA TYR A 316 13.16 4.44 -20.71
C TYR A 316 11.95 3.69 -21.26
N GLY A 317 10.96 3.43 -20.42
CA GLY A 317 9.69 2.84 -20.84
C GLY A 317 8.88 2.31 -19.68
N THR A 318 7.61 2.02 -19.99
CA THR A 318 6.67 1.38 -19.07
C THR A 318 6.21 0.06 -19.66
N THR A 319 6.03 -0.95 -18.81
CA THR A 319 5.57 -2.26 -19.25
C THR A 319 4.50 -2.76 -18.29
N VAL A 320 3.37 -3.19 -18.83
CA VAL A 320 2.34 -3.87 -18.04
C VAL A 320 2.75 -5.33 -17.88
N VAL A 321 2.83 -5.80 -16.65
CA VAL A 321 3.34 -7.13 -16.31
C VAL A 321 2.24 -7.92 -15.63
N GLY A 322 1.61 -8.82 -16.38
CA GLY A 322 0.57 -9.72 -15.89
C GLY A 322 -0.83 -9.32 -16.33
N ASP A 323 -1.72 -10.30 -16.27
CA ASP A 323 -3.11 -10.18 -16.67
C ASP A 323 -3.97 -10.30 -15.41
N SER A 324 -4.59 -9.19 -14.99
CA SER A 324 -5.66 -9.20 -13.99
C SER A 324 -6.97 -8.81 -14.68
N PRO A 325 -8.09 -9.49 -14.38
CA PRO A 325 -9.39 -9.13 -14.93
C PRO A 325 -9.97 -7.85 -14.30
N TYR A 326 -9.38 -7.37 -13.21
CA TYR A 326 -9.89 -6.22 -12.45
C TYR A 326 -9.20 -4.93 -12.84
N LYS A 327 -9.99 -3.85 -12.90
CA LYS A 327 -9.46 -2.48 -12.91
C LYS A 327 -8.95 -2.11 -11.51
N PRO A 328 -7.98 -1.20 -11.40
CA PRO A 328 -7.55 -0.64 -10.13
C PRO A 328 -8.69 0.09 -9.41
N TYR A 329 -8.68 0.01 -8.08
CA TYR A 329 -9.69 0.60 -7.20
C TYR A 329 -9.85 2.11 -7.43
N GLY A 330 -11.03 2.57 -7.84
CA GLY A 330 -11.27 4.00 -8.08
C GLY A 330 -11.05 4.44 -9.54
N VAL A 331 -10.64 3.55 -10.43
CA VAL A 331 -10.67 3.75 -11.89
C VAL A 331 -12.01 3.25 -12.44
N ASN A 332 -12.94 4.16 -12.72
CA ASN A 332 -14.21 3.87 -13.40
C ASN A 332 -14.08 4.03 -14.92
#